data_AF-A0A5N7DA29-F1
#
_entry.id   AF-A0A5N7DA29-F1
#
_cell.length_a   1.000
_cell.length_b   1.000
_cell.length_c   1.000
_cell.angle_alpha   90.00
_cell.angle_beta   90.00
_cell.angle_gamma   90.00
#
_symmetry.space_group_name_H-M   'P 1'
#
loop_
_entity.id
_entity.type
_entity.pdbx_description
1 polymer ?
#
loop_
_entity_poly.entity_id
_entity_poly.type
_entity_poly.pdbx_seq_one_letter_code
_entity_poly.pdbx_strand_id
1 'polypeptide(L)'
;MTTEVSITINDLGNVSCCTSEAVNAEIPLDDIRKDPSTCIFVFQDPHELKKLFEHLTPETVEIRDGMRKLRLKILHPISGVPLTLEEKHGYIEGPHMSRLVQSWRTACRAIPRKHGVEEIIFDMSCDQGIKIAQVVRLLQHISTTMSLKARGTFGCQVKGCESERIEWLKRSLVGIRAFSNWNYEVVY
;
A
#
# COMPACT_ATOMS: atom_id res chain seq x y z
N MET A 1 12.35 -1.45 16.20
CA MET A 1 10.89 -1.53 15.98
C MET A 1 10.58 -0.79 14.68
N THR A 2 9.73 -1.33 13.82
CA THR A 2 9.38 -0.68 12.54
C THR A 2 8.15 0.20 12.76
N THR A 3 8.26 1.49 12.46
CA THR A 3 7.17 2.46 12.67
C THR A 3 6.23 2.45 11.46
N GLU A 4 4.94 2.19 11.67
CA GLU A 4 3.93 2.36 10.63
C GLU A 4 3.37 3.79 10.64
N VAL A 5 3.59 4.51 9.54
CA VAL A 5 3.27 5.93 9.40
C VAL A 5 2.21 6.11 8.31
N SER A 6 1.07 6.70 8.66
CA SER A 6 0.11 7.18 7.66
C SER A 6 0.48 8.60 7.23
N ILE A 7 0.54 8.81 5.91
CA ILE A 7 0.82 10.12 5.31
C ILE A 7 -0.47 10.73 4.75
N THR A 8 -0.66 12.02 5.02
CA THR A 8 -1.61 12.88 4.30
C THR A 8 -0.88 14.11 3.77
N ILE A 9 -1.30 14.58 2.61
CA ILE A 9 -0.71 15.67 1.85
C ILE A 9 -1.84 16.60 1.44
N ASN A 10 -1.81 17.83 1.93
CA ASN A 10 -2.79 18.83 1.54
C ASN A 10 -2.54 19.34 0.10
N ASP A 11 -3.45 20.14 -0.44
CA ASP A 11 -3.34 20.64 -1.83
C ASP A 11 -2.14 21.58 -2.05
N LEU A 12 -1.54 22.08 -0.96
CA LEU A 12 -0.32 22.89 -0.97
C LEU A 12 0.96 22.03 -0.95
N GLY A 13 0.84 20.71 -0.80
CA GLY A 13 1.96 19.77 -0.70
C GLY A 13 2.51 19.58 0.73
N ASN A 14 1.88 20.16 1.75
CA ASN A 14 2.33 19.99 3.14
C ASN A 14 2.01 18.57 3.61
N VAL A 15 3.03 17.91 4.15
CA VAL A 15 2.96 16.54 4.64
C VAL A 15 2.58 16.54 6.12
N SER A 16 1.57 15.76 6.49
CA SER A 16 1.24 15.41 7.86
C SER A 16 1.41 13.92 8.07
N CYS A 17 1.91 13.52 9.24
CA CYS A 17 2.25 12.14 9.54
C CYS A 17 1.63 11.72 10.87
N CYS A 18 0.92 10.59 10.85
CA CYS A 18 0.30 10.03 12.05
C CYS A 18 0.69 8.56 12.19
N THR A 19 0.71 8.04 13.42
CA THR A 19 0.83 6.59 13.61
C THR A 19 -0.37 5.88 12.98
N SER A 20 -0.16 4.73 12.34
CA SER A 20 -1.26 3.97 11.74
C SER A 20 -2.19 3.29 12.76
N GLU A 21 -1.78 3.20 14.05
CA GLU A 21 -2.47 2.42 15.09
C GLU A 21 -3.27 3.29 16.07
N ALA A 22 -2.84 4.52 16.33
CA ALA A 22 -3.52 5.43 17.25
C ALA A 22 -4.11 6.62 16.51
N VAL A 23 -5.43 6.78 16.63
CA VAL A 23 -6.15 7.96 16.13
C VAL A 23 -5.58 9.20 16.81
N ASN A 24 -5.02 10.13 16.02
CA ASN A 24 -4.45 11.42 16.43
C ASN A 24 -3.08 11.39 17.13
N ALA A 25 -2.31 10.31 17.07
CA ALA A 25 -0.90 10.37 17.47
C ALA A 25 -0.07 10.89 16.29
N GLU A 26 0.13 12.22 16.26
CA GLU A 26 0.98 12.89 15.28
C GLU A 26 2.45 12.53 15.51
N ILE A 27 3.16 12.27 14.41
CA ILE A 27 4.59 12.01 14.41
C ILE A 27 5.27 13.25 13.83
N PRO A 28 6.23 13.86 14.55
CA PRO A 28 7.01 14.97 14.00
C PRO A 28 7.65 14.56 12.66
N LEU A 29 7.41 15.36 11.63
CA LEU A 29 7.91 15.07 10.29
C LEU A 29 9.44 14.91 10.26
N ASP A 30 10.15 15.68 11.08
CA ASP A 30 11.60 15.61 11.20
C ASP A 30 12.10 14.27 11.76
N ASP A 31 11.31 13.56 12.57
CA ASP A 31 11.68 12.23 13.06
C ASP A 31 11.60 11.18 11.96
N ILE A 32 10.66 11.34 11.03
CA ILE A 32 10.55 10.48 9.84
C ILE A 32 11.66 10.81 8.85
N ARG A 33 11.97 12.09 8.65
CA ARG A 33 13.00 12.56 7.70
C ARG A 33 14.42 12.14 8.08
N LYS A 34 14.72 11.94 9.37
CA LYS A 34 16.03 11.43 9.83
C LYS A 34 16.37 10.07 9.25
N ASP A 35 15.40 9.15 9.21
CA ASP A 35 15.59 7.83 8.61
C ASP A 35 14.27 7.25 8.05
N PRO A 36 13.83 7.70 6.87
CA PRO A 36 12.58 7.24 6.27
C PRO A 36 12.60 5.73 5.94
N SER A 37 13.79 5.12 5.84
CA SER A 37 13.94 3.72 5.47
C SER A 37 13.47 2.74 6.55
N THR A 38 13.44 3.19 7.80
CA THR A 38 12.96 2.42 8.96
C THR A 38 11.43 2.38 9.08
N CYS A 39 10.73 3.22 8.32
CA CYS A 39 9.28 3.35 8.36
C CYS A 39 8.59 2.45 7.32
N ILE A 40 7.38 2.00 7.64
CA ILE A 40 6.41 1.50 6.67
C ILE A 40 5.39 2.59 6.43
N PHE A 41 5.33 3.08 5.19
CA PHE A 41 4.40 4.14 4.81
C PHE A 41 3.05 3.54 4.41
N VAL A 42 2.02 3.88 5.17
CA VAL A 42 0.67 3.36 5.05
C VAL A 42 -0.18 4.33 4.25
N PHE A 43 -0.73 3.85 3.12
CA PHE A 43 -1.66 4.60 2.30
C PHE A 43 -3.02 3.92 2.30
N GLN A 44 -4.02 4.67 2.75
CA GLN A 44 -5.43 4.25 2.76
C GLN A 44 -6.19 4.88 1.59
N ASP A 45 -5.76 6.08 1.18
CA ASP A 45 -6.26 6.80 0.01
C ASP A 45 -5.20 6.76 -1.12
N PRO A 46 -5.51 6.23 -2.30
CA PRO A 46 -4.62 6.29 -3.46
C PRO A 46 -4.27 7.71 -3.90
N HIS A 47 -5.11 8.72 -3.63
CA HIS A 47 -4.84 10.10 -3.98
C HIS A 47 -3.65 10.67 -3.19
N GLU A 48 -3.51 10.29 -1.93
CA GLU A 48 -2.38 10.69 -1.08
C GLU A 48 -1.07 10.08 -1.55
N LEU A 49 -1.10 8.81 -1.97
CA LEU A 49 0.04 8.18 -2.63
C LEU A 49 0.41 8.94 -3.90
N LYS A 50 -0.56 9.28 -4.75
CA LYS A 50 -0.33 10.03 -5.99
C LYS A 50 0.30 11.40 -5.71
N LYS A 51 -0.27 12.18 -4.78
CA LYS A 51 0.22 13.50 -4.36
C LYS A 51 1.68 13.46 -3.92
N LEU A 52 2.10 12.43 -3.17
CA LEU A 52 3.48 12.28 -2.71
C LEU A 52 4.49 12.29 -3.85
N PHE A 53 4.11 11.71 -5.00
CA PHE A 53 4.98 11.65 -6.18
C PHE A 53 4.79 12.81 -7.15
N GLU A 54 3.72 13.61 -7.01
CA GLU A 54 3.44 14.78 -7.86
C GLU A 54 4.00 16.08 -7.26
N HIS A 55 3.95 16.24 -5.93
CA HIS A 55 4.51 17.40 -5.25
C HIS A 55 6.03 17.27 -5.08
N LEU A 56 6.75 18.33 -5.42
CA LEU A 56 8.22 18.39 -5.39
C LEU A 56 8.76 19.28 -4.26
N THR A 57 8.04 19.33 -3.14
CA THR A 57 8.54 19.98 -1.92
C THR A 57 9.78 19.23 -1.38
N PRO A 58 10.70 19.90 -0.68
CA PRO A 58 11.85 19.23 -0.06
C PRO A 58 11.45 18.02 0.79
N GLU A 59 10.37 18.14 1.56
CA GLU A 59 9.86 17.12 2.47
C GLU A 59 9.37 15.88 1.70
N THR A 60 8.56 16.08 0.65
CA THR A 60 8.07 14.98 -0.18
C THR A 60 9.19 14.28 -0.94
N VAL A 61 10.21 15.03 -1.38
CA VAL A 61 11.40 14.48 -2.05
C VAL A 61 12.20 13.60 -1.10
N GLU A 62 12.51 14.08 0.11
CA GLU A 62 13.26 13.31 1.11
C GLU A 62 12.54 12.02 1.51
N ILE A 63 11.23 12.09 1.77
CA ILE A 63 10.41 10.92 2.07
C ILE A 63 10.43 9.94 0.90
N ARG A 64 10.16 10.42 -0.31
CA ARG A 64 10.11 9.58 -1.52
C ARG A 64 11.43 8.84 -1.76
N ASP A 65 12.55 9.54 -1.61
CA ASP A 65 13.87 9.02 -1.93
C ASP A 65 14.37 8.07 -0.82
N GLY A 66 13.94 8.27 0.43
CA GLY A 66 14.22 7.40 1.57
C GLY A 66 13.26 6.21 1.73
N MET A 67 12.05 6.29 1.17
CA MET A 67 10.99 5.29 1.33
C MET A 67 11.39 3.93 0.74
N ARG A 68 11.30 2.88 1.57
CA ARG A 68 11.60 1.48 1.18
C ARG A 68 10.39 0.56 1.25
N LYS A 69 9.46 0.80 2.17
CA LYS A 69 8.31 -0.09 2.40
C LYS A 69 6.98 0.66 2.33
N LEU A 70 6.04 0.11 1.57
CA LEU A 70 4.68 0.60 1.45
C LEU A 70 3.69 -0.42 2.03
N ARG A 71 2.69 0.05 2.77
CA ARG A 71 1.46 -0.71 3.09
C ARG A 71 0.29 -0.04 2.41
N LEU A 72 -0.36 -0.72 1.49
CA LEU A 72 -1.53 -0.20 0.78
C LEU A 72 -2.79 -0.86 1.35
N LYS A 73 -3.68 -0.09 1.99
CA LYS A 73 -4.99 -0.60 2.42
C LYS A 73 -5.93 -0.62 1.21
N ILE A 74 -5.79 -1.66 0.40
CA ILE A 74 -6.35 -1.72 -0.96
C ILE A 74 -7.87 -1.53 -0.97
N LEU A 75 -8.58 -2.05 0.02
CA LEU A 75 -10.04 -2.03 0.09
C LEU A 75 -10.62 -0.89 0.94
N HIS A 76 -9.76 -0.08 1.58
CA HIS A 76 -10.22 1.02 2.42
C HIS A 76 -11.13 2.02 1.69
N PRO A 77 -10.86 2.44 0.42
CA PRO A 77 -11.70 3.43 -0.25
C PRO A 77 -13.17 3.03 -0.46
N ILE A 78 -13.50 1.74 -0.28
CA ILE A 78 -14.86 1.23 -0.40
C ILE A 78 -15.42 0.64 0.90
N SER A 79 -14.67 0.67 2.01
CA SER A 79 -15.09 0.01 3.27
C SER A 79 -16.39 0.61 3.87
N GLY A 80 -16.67 1.90 3.67
CA GLY A 80 -17.94 2.52 4.08
C GLY A 80 -19.02 2.63 3.00
N VAL A 81 -18.79 2.09 1.79
CA VAL A 81 -19.62 2.38 0.61
C VAL A 81 -20.53 1.19 0.29
N PRO A 82 -21.86 1.37 0.15
CA PRO A 82 -22.75 0.27 -0.19
C PRO A 82 -22.54 -0.18 -1.64
N LEU A 83 -21.80 -1.28 -1.82
CA LEU A 83 -21.60 -1.88 -3.13
C LEU A 83 -22.92 -2.36 -3.76
N THR A 84 -23.01 -2.23 -5.08
CA THR A 84 -24.14 -2.77 -5.85
C THR A 84 -24.19 -4.30 -5.73
N LEU A 85 -25.35 -4.90 -6.04
CA LEU A 85 -25.50 -6.35 -6.01
C LEU A 85 -24.49 -7.02 -6.96
N GLU A 86 -24.30 -6.48 -8.15
CA GLU A 86 -23.35 -7.00 -9.14
C GLU A 86 -21.91 -6.93 -8.65
N GLU A 87 -21.52 -5.82 -8.03
CA GLU A 87 -20.18 -5.66 -7.44
C GLU A 87 -19.96 -6.64 -6.28
N LYS A 88 -20.96 -6.91 -5.44
CA LYS A 88 -20.86 -7.97 -4.42
C LYS A 88 -20.66 -9.35 -5.04
N HIS A 89 -21.20 -9.57 -6.24
CA HIS A 89 -21.10 -10.86 -6.94
C HIS A 89 -19.86 -11.02 -7.82
N GLY A 90 -19.05 -9.99 -8.00
CA GLY A 90 -17.78 -10.07 -8.73
C GLY A 90 -17.65 -9.13 -9.93
N TYR A 91 -18.67 -8.31 -10.23
CA TYR A 91 -18.62 -7.36 -11.33
C TYR A 91 -17.63 -6.22 -11.02
N ILE A 92 -16.66 -6.01 -11.91
CA ILE A 92 -15.57 -5.05 -11.69
C ILE A 92 -15.79 -3.69 -12.39
N GLU A 93 -16.68 -3.64 -13.37
CA GLU A 93 -17.02 -2.42 -14.12
C GLU A 93 -18.12 -1.61 -13.42
N GLY A 94 -18.52 -2.02 -12.20
CA GLY A 94 -19.43 -1.26 -11.36
C GLY A 94 -18.82 0.07 -10.88
N PRO A 95 -19.65 1.04 -10.44
CA PRO A 95 -19.22 2.41 -10.17
C PRO A 95 -18.18 2.54 -9.04
N HIS A 96 -18.18 1.64 -8.07
CA HIS A 96 -17.27 1.68 -6.92
C HIS A 96 -16.00 0.87 -7.20
N MET A 97 -16.16 -0.33 -7.78
CA MET A 97 -15.02 -1.20 -8.09
C MET A 97 -14.15 -0.64 -9.21
N SER A 98 -14.76 -0.11 -10.27
CA SER A 98 -14.01 0.51 -11.38
C SER A 98 -13.22 1.73 -10.89
N ARG A 99 -13.85 2.58 -10.06
CA ARG A 99 -13.20 3.74 -9.44
C ARG A 99 -12.06 3.33 -8.52
N LEU A 100 -12.25 2.30 -7.68
CA LEU A 100 -11.20 1.77 -6.80
C LEU A 100 -9.98 1.32 -7.61
N VAL A 101 -10.22 0.48 -8.62
CA VAL A 101 -9.17 -0.03 -9.52
C VAL A 101 -8.46 1.13 -10.21
N GLN A 102 -9.22 2.06 -10.78
CA GLN A 102 -8.65 3.18 -11.52
C GLN A 102 -7.80 4.10 -10.64
N SER A 103 -8.26 4.42 -9.42
CA SER A 103 -7.52 5.29 -8.51
C SER A 103 -6.19 4.67 -8.08
N TRP A 104 -6.18 3.39 -7.67
CA TRP A 104 -4.94 2.70 -7.30
C TRP A 104 -3.96 2.56 -8.46
N ARG A 105 -4.47 2.23 -9.66
CA ARG A 105 -3.65 2.15 -10.87
C ARG A 105 -3.02 3.50 -11.21
N THR A 106 -3.79 4.58 -11.07
CA THR A 106 -3.30 5.94 -11.33
C THR A 106 -2.22 6.34 -10.33
N ALA A 107 -2.43 6.08 -9.04
CA ALA A 107 -1.44 6.35 -8.00
C ALA A 107 -0.12 5.60 -8.24
N CYS A 108 -0.18 4.29 -8.52
CA CYS A 108 1.02 3.48 -8.75
C CYS A 108 1.75 3.86 -10.06
N ARG A 109 1.02 4.42 -11.05
CA ARG A 109 1.62 4.95 -12.28
C ARG A 109 2.46 6.20 -12.02
N ALA A 110 2.04 7.07 -11.09
CA ALA A 110 2.75 8.31 -10.75
C ALA A 110 4.15 8.09 -10.15
N ILE A 111 4.39 6.91 -9.55
CA ILE A 111 5.71 6.54 -9.03
C ILE A 111 6.75 6.59 -10.17
N PRO A 112 7.96 7.13 -10.00
CA PRO A 112 8.93 7.17 -11.10
C PRO A 112 9.56 5.80 -11.37
N ARG A 113 10.21 5.64 -12.52
CA ARG A 113 11.13 4.52 -12.76
C ARG A 113 12.38 4.66 -11.88
N LYS A 114 13.04 3.53 -11.61
CA LYS A 114 14.19 3.42 -10.70
C LYS A 114 13.85 3.91 -9.28
N HIS A 115 12.63 3.68 -8.82
CA HIS A 115 12.24 4.04 -7.45
C HIS A 115 12.97 3.18 -6.42
N GLY A 116 13.10 3.72 -5.20
CA GLY A 116 13.75 3.05 -4.07
C GLY A 116 12.87 2.08 -3.30
N VAL A 117 11.57 1.95 -3.62
CA VAL A 117 10.68 1.00 -2.92
C VAL A 117 11.13 -0.44 -3.15
N GLU A 118 11.34 -1.16 -2.06
CA GLU A 118 11.80 -2.55 -2.01
C GLU A 118 10.67 -3.52 -1.67
N GLU A 119 9.62 -3.07 -0.99
CA GLU A 119 8.54 -3.93 -0.52
C GLU A 119 7.18 -3.23 -0.53
N ILE A 120 6.16 -3.95 -1.02
CA ILE A 120 4.75 -3.56 -0.90
C ILE A 120 3.97 -4.62 -0.13
N ILE A 121 3.26 -4.17 0.88
CA ILE A 121 2.34 -4.97 1.67
C ILE A 121 0.92 -4.59 1.25
N PHE A 122 0.24 -5.51 0.57
CA PHE A 122 -1.18 -5.37 0.24
C PHE A 122 -2.02 -5.75 1.46
N ASP A 123 -2.60 -4.74 2.10
CA ASP A 123 -3.52 -4.93 3.20
C ASP A 123 -4.96 -5.04 2.68
N MET A 124 -5.51 -6.22 2.87
CA MET A 124 -6.83 -6.64 2.41
C MET A 124 -7.91 -6.50 3.48
N SER A 125 -7.59 -5.86 4.62
CA SER A 125 -8.55 -5.61 5.69
C SER A 125 -9.71 -4.79 5.14
N CYS A 126 -10.92 -5.36 5.21
CA CYS A 126 -12.16 -4.72 4.82
C CYS A 126 -13.29 -5.36 5.63
N ASP A 127 -14.20 -4.52 6.11
CA ASP A 127 -15.45 -4.91 6.76
C ASP A 127 -16.49 -5.48 5.79
N GLN A 128 -16.28 -5.28 4.49
CA GLN A 128 -17.17 -5.79 3.44
C GLN A 128 -16.70 -7.14 2.89
N GLY A 129 -17.66 -8.08 2.74
CA GLY A 129 -17.46 -9.38 2.12
C GLY A 129 -17.24 -9.31 0.60
N ILE A 130 -16.06 -8.83 0.17
CA ILE A 130 -15.68 -8.65 -1.23
C ILE A 130 -15.04 -9.93 -1.77
N LYS A 131 -15.50 -10.38 -2.95
CA LYS A 131 -14.94 -11.58 -3.60
C LYS A 131 -13.50 -11.35 -4.06
N ILE A 132 -12.64 -12.31 -3.74
CA ILE A 132 -11.20 -12.24 -3.94
C ILE A 132 -10.79 -12.04 -5.41
N ALA A 133 -11.55 -12.64 -6.34
CA ALA A 133 -11.30 -12.57 -7.78
C ALA A 133 -11.21 -11.13 -8.32
N GLN A 134 -11.90 -10.18 -7.68
CA GLN A 134 -11.92 -8.78 -8.10
C GLN A 134 -10.59 -8.07 -7.84
N VAL A 135 -9.92 -8.43 -6.74
CA VAL A 135 -8.71 -7.72 -6.28
C VAL A 135 -7.46 -8.33 -6.89
N VAL A 136 -7.49 -9.61 -7.28
CA VAL A 136 -6.36 -10.30 -7.93
C VAL A 136 -5.80 -9.52 -9.09
N ARG A 137 -6.65 -9.11 -10.04
CA ARG A 137 -6.20 -8.39 -11.24
C ARG A 137 -5.57 -7.05 -10.87
N LEU A 138 -6.11 -6.37 -9.86
CA LEU A 138 -5.55 -5.13 -9.34
C LEU A 138 -4.18 -5.36 -8.70
N LEU A 139 -4.05 -6.35 -7.79
CA LEU A 139 -2.79 -6.64 -7.12
C LEU A 139 -1.71 -7.10 -8.11
N GLN A 140 -2.07 -7.94 -9.07
CA GLN A 140 -1.18 -8.36 -10.15
C GLN A 140 -0.70 -7.16 -10.97
N HIS A 141 -1.59 -6.25 -11.33
CA HIS A 141 -1.22 -5.05 -12.08
C HIS A 141 -0.29 -4.14 -11.29
N ILE A 142 -0.59 -3.89 -10.01
CA ILE A 142 0.23 -3.04 -9.15
C ILE A 142 1.60 -3.69 -8.93
N SER A 143 1.64 -4.95 -8.48
CA SER A 143 2.90 -5.66 -8.21
C SER A 143 3.80 -5.74 -9.44
N THR A 144 3.24 -6.01 -10.62
CA THR A 144 3.99 -6.02 -11.89
C THR A 144 4.52 -4.63 -12.21
N THR A 145 3.67 -3.60 -12.14
CA THR A 145 4.06 -2.21 -12.46
C THR A 145 5.20 -1.74 -11.55
N MET A 146 5.10 -2.03 -10.26
CA MET A 146 6.08 -1.64 -9.26
C MET A 146 7.39 -2.43 -9.42
N SER A 147 7.30 -3.74 -9.64
CA SER A 147 8.48 -4.56 -9.91
C SER A 147 9.26 -4.09 -11.14
N LEU A 148 8.57 -3.70 -12.21
CA LEU A 148 9.21 -3.21 -13.45
C LEU A 148 9.88 -1.82 -13.27
N LYS A 149 9.43 -1.04 -12.29
CA LYS A 149 9.93 0.32 -12.03
C LYS A 149 10.96 0.35 -10.89
N ALA A 150 11.12 -0.73 -10.14
CA ALA A 150 12.06 -0.81 -9.05
C ALA A 150 13.52 -0.63 -9.52
N ARG A 151 14.33 0.05 -8.70
CA ARG A 151 15.78 0.17 -8.93
C ARG A 151 16.53 -1.14 -8.65
N GLY A 152 15.98 -1.99 -7.79
CA GLY A 152 16.61 -3.23 -7.33
C GLY A 152 15.58 -4.29 -6.95
N THR A 153 15.93 -5.12 -5.97
CA THR A 153 15.05 -6.20 -5.49
C THR A 153 13.71 -5.65 -5.02
N PHE A 154 12.64 -6.28 -5.48
CA PHE A 154 11.27 -5.89 -5.16
C PHE A 154 10.50 -7.07 -4.60
N GLY A 155 9.82 -6.83 -3.48
CA GLY A 155 9.04 -7.80 -2.71
C GLY A 155 7.57 -7.43 -2.63
N CYS A 156 6.70 -8.43 -2.59
CA CYS A 156 5.28 -8.26 -2.28
C CYS A 156 4.83 -9.18 -1.14
N GLN A 157 3.94 -8.66 -0.30
CA GLN A 157 3.26 -9.40 0.77
C GLN A 157 1.75 -9.11 0.75
N VAL A 158 0.97 -9.99 1.38
CA VAL A 158 -0.48 -9.82 1.60
C VAL A 158 -0.76 -10.00 3.09
N LYS A 159 -1.59 -9.11 3.66
CA LYS A 159 -2.10 -9.22 5.03
C LYS A 159 -3.56 -8.79 5.13
N GLY A 160 -4.16 -8.89 6.31
CA GLY A 160 -5.52 -8.38 6.55
C GLY A 160 -6.64 -9.28 6.03
N CYS A 161 -6.38 -10.57 5.81
CA CYS A 161 -7.40 -11.55 5.46
C CYS A 161 -6.96 -12.97 5.90
N GLU A 162 -7.88 -13.94 5.81
CA GLU A 162 -7.66 -15.33 6.21
C GLU A 162 -6.51 -16.00 5.43
N SER A 163 -5.82 -16.97 6.05
CA SER A 163 -4.62 -17.61 5.49
C SER A 163 -4.82 -18.24 4.11
N GLU A 164 -5.96 -18.91 3.89
CA GLU A 164 -6.29 -19.49 2.58
C GLU A 164 -6.40 -18.41 1.50
N ARG A 165 -7.04 -17.29 1.84
CA ARG A 165 -7.17 -16.12 0.95
C ARG A 165 -5.81 -15.46 0.69
N ILE A 166 -4.95 -15.37 1.69
CA ILE A 166 -3.57 -14.88 1.54
C ILE A 166 -2.81 -15.75 0.54
N GLU A 167 -2.82 -17.07 0.72
CA GLU A 167 -2.10 -18.00 -0.17
C GLU A 167 -2.63 -17.95 -1.60
N TRP A 168 -3.95 -17.82 -1.77
CA TRP A 168 -4.53 -17.67 -3.09
C TRP A 168 -4.13 -16.34 -3.77
N LEU A 169 -4.16 -15.22 -3.03
CA LEU A 169 -3.75 -13.91 -3.53
C LEU A 169 -2.26 -13.88 -3.89
N LYS A 170 -1.39 -14.50 -3.08
CA LYS A 170 0.06 -14.56 -3.34
C LYS A 170 0.36 -15.12 -4.72
N ARG A 171 -0.37 -16.15 -5.18
CA ARG A 171 -0.17 -16.76 -6.51
C ARG A 171 -0.31 -15.77 -7.68
N SER A 172 -0.96 -14.64 -7.47
CA SER A 172 -1.14 -13.59 -8.48
C SER A 172 -0.08 -12.48 -8.46
N LEU A 173 0.81 -12.47 -7.46
CA LEU A 173 1.77 -11.40 -7.26
C LEU A 173 3.10 -11.68 -7.94
N VAL A 174 3.77 -10.61 -8.36
CA VAL A 174 5.17 -10.63 -8.78
C VAL A 174 6.06 -10.30 -7.58
N GLY A 175 7.22 -10.94 -7.46
CA GLY A 175 8.19 -10.67 -6.40
C GLY A 175 7.76 -11.16 -5.02
N ILE A 176 7.06 -12.30 -4.93
CA ILE A 176 6.63 -12.84 -3.64
C ILE A 176 7.87 -13.12 -2.77
N ARG A 177 7.95 -12.48 -1.60
CA ARG A 177 8.92 -12.89 -0.58
C ARG A 177 8.28 -13.99 0.26
N ALA A 178 8.94 -15.14 0.35
CA ALA A 178 8.55 -16.17 1.29
C ALA A 178 8.62 -15.62 2.72
N PHE A 179 7.61 -15.90 3.54
CA PHE A 179 7.69 -15.67 4.98
C PHE A 179 8.90 -16.44 5.50
N SER A 180 9.97 -15.74 5.85
CA SER A 180 10.99 -16.31 6.72
C SER A 180 10.48 -16.09 8.13
N ASN A 181 9.85 -17.13 8.69
CA ASN A 181 9.54 -17.21 10.11
C ASN A 181 10.86 -17.15 10.91
N TRP A 182 11.34 -15.96 11.21
CA TRP A 182 12.27 -15.77 12.31
C TRP A 182 11.44 -15.72 13.58
N ASN A 183 11.40 -16.85 14.29
CA ASN A 183 11.44 -16.97 15.75
C ASN A 183 11.14 -18.41 16.17
N TYR A 184 12.19 -19.22 16.22
CA TYR A 184 12.45 -20.10 17.37
C TYR A 184 13.97 -20.12 17.54
N GLU A 185 14.48 -19.26 18.43
CA GLU A 185 15.73 -19.55 19.11
C GLU A 185 15.53 -20.88 19.84
N VAL A 186 16.08 -21.95 19.28
CA VAL A 186 16.31 -23.16 20.05
C VAL A 186 17.59 -22.90 20.83
N VAL A 187 17.41 -22.55 22.10
CA VAL A 187 18.47 -22.63 23.10
C VAL A 187 18.78 -24.12 23.29
N TYR A 188 20.01 -24.52 22.97
CA TYR A 188 20.70 -25.65 23.57
C TYR A 188 22.09 -25.20 24.00
#